data_AF-A0A1N7IT47-F1
#
_entry.id   AF-A0A1N7IT47-F1
#
_cell.length_a   1.000
_cell.length_b   1.000
_cell.length_c   1.000
_cell.angle_alpha   90.00
_cell.angle_beta   90.00
_cell.angle_gamma   90.00
#
_symmetry.space_group_name_H-M   'P 1'
#
loop_
_entity.id
_entity.type
_entity.pdbx_description
1 polymer ?
#
loop_
_entity_poly.entity_id
_entity_poly.type
_entity_poly.pdbx_seq_one_letter_code
_entity_poly.pdbx_strand_id
1 'polypeptide(L)'
;MTMQSSPSTTAENVKELQPYITVLTDHEKEKVKQIIQQFPSLNILDVDDEILTEVQLASLDLPSRVVDSLIRFRRNPNPYGTLLFRNLPTDPELPPLRKTVAFHRRNTPSSVNTVCFCS
;
A
#
# COMPACT_ATOMS: atom_id res chain seq x y z
N MET A 1 -11.30 1.14 -49.58
CA MET A 1 -10.25 0.87 -48.57
C MET A 1 -10.84 1.22 -47.21
N THR A 2 -11.40 0.22 -46.52
CA THR A 2 -12.01 0.37 -45.20
C THR A 2 -10.91 0.11 -44.16
N MET A 3 -10.51 1.15 -43.43
CA MET A 3 -9.61 1.01 -42.29
C MET A 3 -10.44 0.62 -41.07
N GLN A 4 -10.24 -0.61 -40.60
CA GLN A 4 -10.65 -1.10 -39.29
C GLN A 4 -9.41 -1.12 -38.37
N SER A 5 -9.46 -0.39 -37.26
CA SER A 5 -8.61 -0.55 -36.05
C SER A 5 -9.03 0.57 -35.09
N SER A 6 -9.43 0.40 -33.82
CA SER A 6 -9.23 -0.68 -32.85
C SER A 6 -10.29 -0.54 -31.73
N PRO A 7 -10.68 -1.63 -31.02
CA PRO A 7 -11.55 -1.52 -29.85
C PRO A 7 -10.77 -1.25 -28.54
N SER A 8 -11.13 -0.15 -27.87
CA SER A 8 -11.20 0.06 -26.41
C SER A 8 -10.32 -0.81 -25.47
N THR A 9 -9.11 -0.34 -25.13
CA THR A 9 -8.15 -1.04 -24.24
C THR A 9 -8.39 -0.90 -22.72
N THR A 10 -9.46 -0.25 -22.24
CA THR A 10 -9.54 0.11 -20.81
C THR A 10 -10.28 -0.90 -19.92
N ALA A 11 -11.22 -1.69 -20.46
CA ALA A 11 -12.10 -2.53 -19.64
C ALA A 11 -11.56 -3.95 -19.37
N GLU A 12 -10.72 -4.50 -20.26
CA GLU A 12 -10.15 -5.85 -20.09
C GLU A 12 -9.03 -5.88 -19.04
N ASN A 13 -8.22 -4.83 -18.97
CA ASN A 13 -7.07 -4.74 -18.05
C ASN A 13 -7.48 -4.77 -16.56
N VAL A 14 -8.65 -4.21 -16.22
CA VAL A 14 -9.12 -4.17 -14.82
C VAL A 14 -9.59 -5.55 -14.33
N LYS A 15 -10.01 -6.46 -15.21
CA LYS A 15 -10.43 -7.81 -14.81
C LYS A 15 -9.26 -8.68 -14.34
N GLU A 16 -8.09 -8.50 -14.94
CA GLU A 16 -6.88 -9.26 -14.58
C GLU A 16 -6.33 -8.90 -13.20
N LEU A 17 -6.67 -7.70 -12.69
CA LEU A 17 -6.22 -7.21 -11.39
C LEU A 17 -7.10 -7.65 -10.22
N GLN A 18 -8.35 -8.07 -10.49
CA GLN A 18 -9.32 -8.46 -9.45
C GLN A 18 -8.80 -9.47 -8.42
N PRO A 19 -8.00 -10.50 -8.80
CA PRO A 19 -7.45 -11.46 -7.84
C PRO A 19 -6.46 -10.83 -6.83
N TYR A 20 -5.92 -9.66 -7.13
CA TYR A 20 -4.91 -8.96 -6.32
C TYR A 20 -5.48 -7.80 -5.51
N ILE A 21 -6.79 -7.57 -5.59
CA ILE A 21 -7.50 -6.55 -4.82
C ILE A 21 -8.25 -7.25 -3.70
N THR A 22 -7.78 -7.08 -2.46
CA THR A 22 -8.48 -7.56 -1.27
C THR A 22 -9.24 -6.40 -0.63
N VAL A 23 -10.58 -6.42 -0.74
CA VAL A 23 -11.43 -5.41 -0.11
C VAL A 23 -11.86 -5.91 1.27
N LEU A 24 -11.45 -5.25 2.34
CA LEU A 24 -11.86 -5.60 3.70
C LEU A 24 -13.35 -5.32 3.89
N THR A 25 -14.03 -6.28 4.50
CA THR A 25 -15.39 -6.09 5.02
C THR A 25 -15.37 -5.15 6.23
N ASP A 26 -16.49 -4.53 6.56
CA ASP A 26 -16.57 -3.63 7.72
C ASP A 26 -16.24 -4.35 9.03
N HIS A 27 -16.58 -5.63 9.14
CA HIS A 27 -16.22 -6.46 10.30
C HIS A 27 -14.71 -6.71 10.40
N GLU A 28 -14.06 -7.04 9.27
CA GLU A 28 -12.60 -7.21 9.26
C GLU A 28 -11.88 -5.89 9.53
N LYS A 29 -12.38 -4.79 8.98
CA LYS A 29 -11.86 -3.44 9.23
C LYS A 29 -11.90 -3.10 10.72
N GLU A 30 -13.03 -3.37 11.38
CA GLU A 30 -13.17 -3.09 12.81
C GLU A 30 -12.24 -3.98 13.65
N LYS A 31 -12.08 -5.26 13.31
CA LYS A 31 -11.09 -6.13 13.97
C LYS A 31 -9.66 -5.60 13.84
N VAL A 32 -9.27 -5.22 12.62
CA VAL A 32 -7.92 -4.67 12.38
C VAL A 32 -7.74 -3.36 13.16
N LYS A 33 -8.77 -2.52 13.23
CA LYS A 33 -8.75 -1.30 14.03
C LYS A 33 -8.54 -1.59 15.52
N GLN A 34 -9.24 -2.56 16.08
CA GLN A 34 -9.09 -2.97 17.48
C GLN A 34 -7.66 -3.44 17.79
N ILE A 35 -7.06 -4.22 16.87
CA ILE A 35 -5.67 -4.67 17.00
C ILE A 35 -4.71 -3.47 17.01
N ILE A 36 -4.85 -2.53 16.06
CA ILE A 36 -3.99 -1.34 15.98
C ILE A 36 -4.09 -0.50 17.27
N GLN A 37 -5.29 -0.38 17.85
CA GLN A 37 -5.52 0.40 19.06
C GLN A 37 -4.91 -0.22 20.34
N GLN A 38 -4.51 -1.49 20.30
CA GLN A 38 -3.83 -2.14 21.43
C GLN A 38 -2.37 -1.70 21.55
N PHE A 39 -1.78 -1.19 20.46
CA PHE A 39 -0.38 -0.80 20.45
C PHE A 39 -0.17 0.62 21.00
N PRO A 40 0.90 0.86 21.77
CA PRO A 40 1.33 2.21 22.10
C PRO A 40 1.72 2.97 20.84
N SER A 41 1.81 4.30 20.94
CA SER A 41 2.29 5.14 19.82
C SER A 41 3.69 4.69 19.40
N LEU A 42 3.80 4.07 18.23
CA LEU A 42 5.05 3.52 17.73
C LEU A 42 6.06 4.63 17.40
N ASN A 43 7.21 4.65 18.08
CA ASN A 43 8.34 5.46 17.66
C ASN A 43 9.19 4.66 16.65
N ILE A 44 9.09 5.01 15.37
CA ILE A 44 9.80 4.28 14.28
C ILE A 44 11.33 4.34 14.43
N LEU A 45 11.84 5.33 15.17
CA LEU A 45 13.29 5.48 15.43
C LEU A 45 13.78 4.64 16.62
N ASP A 46 12.86 4.06 17.38
CA ASP A 46 13.15 3.35 18.63
C ASP A 46 12.18 2.16 18.76
N VAL A 47 12.44 1.12 17.95
CA VAL A 47 11.69 -0.14 17.98
C VAL A 47 12.53 -1.15 18.74
N ASP A 48 12.05 -1.55 19.92
CA ASP A 48 12.67 -2.57 20.75
C ASP A 48 12.13 -3.99 20.43
N ASP A 49 12.80 -5.00 20.97
CA ASP A 49 12.42 -6.42 20.78
C ASP A 49 11.06 -6.75 21.45
N GLU A 50 10.67 -5.97 22.46
CA GLU A 50 9.40 -6.13 23.19
C GLU A 50 8.23 -5.75 22.28
N ILE A 51 8.28 -4.60 21.62
CA ILE A 51 7.30 -4.16 20.61
C ILE A 51 7.22 -5.14 19.45
N LEU A 52 8.37 -5.65 18.95
CA LEU A 52 8.37 -6.65 17.88
C LEU A 52 7.65 -7.94 18.31
N THR A 53 7.84 -8.36 19.56
CA THR A 53 7.16 -9.52 20.14
C THR A 53 5.65 -9.27 20.25
N GLU A 54 5.24 -8.11 20.74
CA GLU A 54 3.82 -7.72 20.81
C GLU A 54 3.16 -7.69 19.43
N VAL A 55 3.85 -7.13 18.42
CA VAL A 55 3.38 -7.13 17.03
C VAL A 55 3.22 -8.54 16.50
N GLN A 56 4.19 -9.42 16.77
CA GLN A 56 4.13 -10.81 16.38
C GLN A 56 2.94 -11.52 17.02
N LEU A 57 2.65 -11.27 18.30
CA LEU A 57 1.51 -11.83 19.00
C LEU A 57 0.18 -11.32 18.44
N ALA A 58 0.02 -10.00 18.26
CA ALA A 58 -1.24 -9.47 17.74
C ALA A 58 -1.48 -9.81 16.26
N SER A 59 -0.41 -10.14 15.51
CA SER A 59 -0.55 -10.65 14.13
C SER A 59 -1.35 -11.96 14.06
N LEU A 60 -1.41 -12.73 15.15
CA LEU A 60 -2.20 -13.96 15.25
C LEU A 60 -3.71 -13.70 15.25
N ASP A 61 -4.14 -12.51 15.68
CA ASP A 61 -5.55 -12.12 15.76
C ASP A 61 -6.09 -11.49 14.47
N LEU A 62 -5.22 -11.32 13.46
CA LEU A 62 -5.60 -10.77 12.18
C LEU A 62 -6.68 -11.64 11.49
N PRO A 63 -7.60 -11.03 10.72
CA PRO A 63 -8.57 -11.80 9.96
C PRO A 63 -7.88 -12.79 9.01
N SER A 64 -8.28 -14.06 9.09
CA SER A 64 -7.67 -15.15 8.33
C SER A 64 -7.59 -14.88 6.83
N ARG A 65 -8.59 -14.20 6.25
CA ARG A 65 -8.60 -13.82 4.83
C ARG A 65 -7.47 -12.85 4.47
N VAL A 66 -7.14 -11.91 5.36
CA VAL A 66 -6.04 -10.96 5.15
C VAL A 66 -4.71 -11.71 5.23
N VAL A 67 -4.55 -12.57 6.23
CA VAL A 67 -3.35 -13.42 6.39
C VAL A 67 -3.17 -14.34 5.17
N ASP A 68 -4.23 -14.97 4.70
CA ASP A 68 -4.23 -15.83 3.51
C ASP A 68 -3.82 -15.04 2.27
N SER A 69 -4.35 -13.83 2.07
CA SER A 69 -3.93 -12.96 0.96
C SER A 69 -2.43 -12.65 1.01
N LEU A 70 -1.90 -12.33 2.19
CA LEU A 70 -0.47 -12.05 2.38
C LEU A 70 0.39 -13.30 2.11
N ILE A 71 0.02 -14.46 2.65
CA ILE A 71 0.74 -15.72 2.45
C ILE A 71 0.71 -16.14 0.98
N ARG A 72 -0.45 -16.06 0.33
CA ARG A 72 -0.60 -16.39 -1.10
C ARG A 72 0.27 -15.48 -1.96
N PHE A 73 0.26 -14.18 -1.68
CA PHE A 73 1.09 -13.22 -2.40
C PHE A 73 2.58 -13.47 -2.20
N ARG A 74 3.02 -13.81 -0.97
CA ARG A 74 4.41 -14.18 -0.69
C ARG A 74 4.86 -15.41 -1.46
N ARG A 75 4.01 -16.44 -1.56
CA ARG A 75 4.34 -17.70 -2.25
C ARG A 75 4.31 -17.56 -3.77
N ASN A 76 3.31 -16.84 -4.28
CA ASN A 76 3.06 -16.66 -5.70
C ASN A 76 2.86 -15.16 -5.99
N PRO A 77 3.96 -14.38 -6.09
CA PRO A 77 3.86 -12.96 -6.39
C PRO A 77 3.29 -12.76 -7.80
N ASN A 78 2.50 -11.70 -7.97
CA ASN A 78 1.95 -11.35 -9.28
C ASN A 78 2.99 -10.61 -10.14
N PRO A 79 2.76 -10.47 -11.46
CA PRO A 79 3.68 -9.76 -12.37
C PRO A 79 3.94 -8.30 -11.98
N TYR A 80 3.06 -7.70 -11.16
CA TYR A 80 3.15 -6.32 -10.72
C TYR A 80 3.89 -6.16 -9.38
N GLY A 81 4.24 -7.27 -8.72
CA GLY A 81 4.87 -7.27 -7.39
C GLY A 81 4.07 -6.50 -6.33
N THR A 82 2.74 -6.37 -6.48
CA THR A 82 1.92 -5.48 -5.64
C THR A 82 0.63 -6.14 -5.19
N LEU A 83 0.25 -5.98 -3.92
CA LEU A 83 -1.03 -6.40 -3.37
C LEU A 83 -1.82 -5.16 -2.92
N LEU A 84 -3.07 -5.01 -3.38
CA LEU A 84 -3.91 -3.87 -3.03
C LEU A 84 -4.95 -4.25 -1.98
N PHE A 85 -4.86 -3.66 -0.79
CA PHE A 85 -5.92 -3.69 0.21
C PHE A 85 -6.80 -2.46 0.08
N ARG A 86 -8.13 -2.64 0.09
CA ARG A 86 -9.12 -1.55 0.14
C ARG A 86 -9.91 -1.62 1.44
N ASN A 87 -10.43 -0.47 1.87
CA ASN A 87 -11.19 -0.31 3.11
C ASN A 87 -10.39 -0.68 4.38
N LEU A 88 -9.10 -0.35 4.41
CA LEU A 88 -8.31 -0.41 5.65
C LEU A 88 -8.82 0.62 6.67
N PRO A 89 -8.65 0.38 7.97
CA PRO A 89 -8.96 1.37 8.99
C PRO A 89 -8.06 2.60 8.79
N THR A 90 -8.66 3.79 8.94
CA THR A 90 -7.98 5.08 8.84
C THR A 90 -8.19 5.83 10.14
N ASP A 91 -7.19 6.59 10.57
CA ASP A 91 -7.32 7.40 11.78
C ASP A 91 -8.34 8.51 11.59
N PRO A 92 -9.28 8.70 12.54
CA PRO A 92 -10.28 9.76 12.46
C PRO A 92 -9.67 11.14 12.75
N GLU A 93 -8.60 11.20 13.53
CA GLU A 93 -7.91 12.42 13.93
C GLU A 93 -6.52 12.46 13.28
N LEU A 94 -6.50 12.87 12.02
CA LEU A 94 -5.25 13.24 11.35
C LEU A 94 -5.00 14.73 11.61
N PRO A 95 -3.76 15.13 11.98
CA PRO A 95 -3.42 16.54 12.00
C PRO A 95 -3.71 17.14 10.62
N PRO A 96 -4.17 18.39 10.53
CA PRO A 96 -4.43 19.02 9.24
C PRO A 96 -3.18 18.87 8.38
N LEU A 97 -3.34 18.31 7.17
CA LEU A 97 -2.23 18.19 6.22
C LEU A 97 -1.56 19.56 6.13
N ARG A 98 -0.33 19.65 6.66
CA ARG A 98 0.45 20.88 6.52
C ARG A 98 0.56 21.14 5.02
N LYS A 99 0.08 22.31 4.59
CA LYS A 99 0.11 22.70 3.18
C LYS A 99 1.56 22.61 2.69
N THR A 100 1.80 21.63 1.83
CA THR A 100 2.93 21.46 0.91
C THR A 100 4.35 21.43 1.50
N VAL A 101 4.97 20.24 1.45
CA VAL A 101 6.37 20.20 0.99
C VAL A 101 6.37 20.81 -0.42
N ALA A 102 7.05 21.93 -0.60
CA ALA A 102 7.14 22.57 -1.91
C ALA A 102 7.96 21.66 -2.84
N PHE A 103 7.28 20.80 -3.58
CA PHE A 103 7.91 19.99 -4.62
C PHE A 103 8.33 20.94 -5.75
N HIS A 104 9.58 21.42 -5.68
CA HIS A 104 10.17 22.26 -6.72
C HIS A 104 10.34 21.42 -7.98
N ARG A 105 9.36 21.51 -8.88
CA ARG A 105 9.43 20.97 -10.23
C ARG A 105 10.49 21.77 -10.99
N ARG A 106 11.74 21.28 -11.03
CA ARG A 106 12.76 21.81 -11.94
C ARG A 106 12.32 21.48 -13.37
N ASN A 107 11.63 22.42 -14.02
CA ASN A 107 11.54 22.46 -15.48
C ASN A 107 12.96 22.58 -16.02
N THR A 108 13.45 21.55 -16.68
CA THR A 108 14.67 21.64 -17.49
C THR A 108 14.26 21.71 -18.96
N PRO A 109 14.37 22.88 -19.62
CA PRO A 109 14.62 22.89 -21.05
C PRO A 109 16.11 22.59 -21.27
N SER A 110 16.36 21.51 -21.99
CA SER A 110 17.58 21.21 -22.78
C SER A 110 18.74 22.22 -22.68
N SER A 111 19.73 21.92 -21.84
CA SER A 111 21.16 21.95 -22.20
C SER A 111 22.00 21.65 -20.97
N VAL A 112 22.77 20.56 -21.06
CA VAL A 112 24.11 20.39 -20.50
C VAL A 112 24.29 20.77 -19.02
N ASN A 113 24.20 19.80 -18.12
CA ASN A 113 25.36 19.35 -17.34
C ASN A 113 24.98 18.28 -16.30
N THR A 114 25.64 17.14 -16.46
CA THR A 114 26.00 16.12 -15.47
C THR A 114 25.85 16.54 -14.01
N VAL A 115 25.18 15.71 -13.21
CA VAL A 115 25.38 15.69 -11.76
C VAL A 115 25.90 14.30 -11.39
N CYS A 116 27.20 14.25 -11.13
CA CYS A 116 27.89 13.13 -10.50
C CYS A 116 27.38 12.95 -9.07
N PHE A 117 27.14 11.70 -8.67
CA PHE A 117 27.16 11.31 -7.26
C PHE A 117 28.60 10.91 -6.92
N CYS A 118 29.29 11.69 -6.09
CA CYS A 118 30.43 11.16 -5.35
C CYS A 118 29.88 10.36 -4.18
N SER A 119 30.23 9.08 -4.14
CA SER A 119 30.31 8.30 -2.90
C SER A 119 31.53 8.73 -2.09
#